data_AF-M3C658-F1
#
_entry.id   AF-M3C658-F1
#
_cell.length_a   1.000
_cell.length_b   1.000
_cell.length_c   1.000
_cell.angle_alpha   90.00
_cell.angle_beta   90.00
_cell.angle_gamma   90.00
#
_symmetry.space_group_name_H-M   'P 1'
#
loop_
_entity.id
_entity.type
_entity.pdbx_description
1 polymer ?
#
loop_
_entity_poly.entity_id
_entity_poly.type
_entity_poly.pdbx_seq_one_letter_code
_entity_poly.pdbx_strand_id
1 'polypeptide(L)' 'MNNCVEAAPLAGGGLAVRDSKRPAGPWVVVGSAAWKPFVSLLRSAAGDVRYAPSLRCPSR' A
#
# COMPACT_ATOMS: atom_id res chain seq x y z
N MET A 1 1.61 -9.87 15.75
CA MET A 1 2.38 -8.70 15.25
C MET A 1 2.01 -8.51 13.78
N ASN A 2 1.33 -7.42 13.40
CA ASN A 2 0.95 -7.16 12.01
C ASN A 2 1.32 -5.70 11.65
N ASN A 3 1.25 -5.28 10.39
CA ASN A 3 1.77 -3.98 9.90
C ASN A 3 0.73 -2.84 9.87
N CYS A 4 -0.45 -3.02 10.48
CA CYS A 4 -1.58 -2.06 10.55
C CYS A 4 -2.25 -1.81 9.21
N VAL A 5 -1.47 -1.84 8.14
CA VAL A 5 -1.91 -1.77 6.77
C VAL A 5 -1.31 -2.97 6.03
N GLU A 6 -2.16 -3.65 5.28
CA GLU A 6 -1.77 -4.66 4.31
C GLU A 6 -2.13 -4.19 2.91
N ALA A 7 -1.25 -4.46 1.95
CA ALA A 7 -1.44 -4.10 0.55
C ALA A 7 -1.23 -5.33 -0.35
N ALA A 8 -2.09 -5.48 -1.36
CA ALA A 8 -2.01 -6.59 -2.31
C ALA A 8 -2.20 -6.08 -3.75
N PRO A 9 -1.36 -6.53 -4.71
CA PRO A 9 -1.56 -6.23 -6.12
C PRO A 9 -2.84 -6.91 -6.63
N LEU A 10 -3.58 -6.21 -7.48
CA LEU A 10 -4.75 -6.75 -8.15
C LEU A 10 -4.40 -7.23 -9.55
N ALA A 11 -5.07 -8.28 -10.04
CA ALA A 11 -4.85 -8.83 -11.38
C ALA A 11 -4.99 -7.79 -12.51
N GLY A 12 -5.79 -6.73 -12.30
CA GLY A 12 -5.93 -5.60 -13.23
C GLY A 12 -4.82 -4.54 -13.18
N GLY A 13 -3.79 -4.72 -12.34
CA GLY A 13 -2.66 -3.79 -12.20
C GLY A 13 -2.91 -2.60 -11.27
N GLY A 14 -3.83 -2.75 -10.31
CA GLY A 14 -4.07 -1.81 -9.20
C GLY A 14 -3.52 -2.32 -7.87
N LEU A 15 -3.82 -1.61 -6.78
CA LEU A 15 -3.44 -1.99 -5.43
C LEU A 15 -4.64 -1.94 -4.50
N ALA A 16 -4.91 -3.04 -3.79
CA ALA A 16 -5.87 -3.07 -2.71
C ALA A 16 -5.15 -2.87 -1.38
N VAL A 17 -5.68 -1.99 -0.53
CA VAL A 17 -5.14 -1.63 0.79
C VAL A 17 -6.22 -1.83 1.84
N ARG A 18 -5.87 -2.43 2.98
CA ARG A 18 -6.80 -2.60 4.10
C ARG A 18 -6.15 -2.46 5.46
N ASP A 19 -7.00 -2.24 6.47
CA ASP A 19 -6.61 -2.30 7.88
C ASP A 19 -6.40 -3.76 8.30
N SER A 20 -5.17 -4.08 8.70
CA SER A 20 -4.79 -5.38 9.26
C SER A 20 -5.58 -5.77 10.50
N LYS A 21 -6.01 -4.80 11.31
CA LYS A 21 -6.77 -5.02 12.56
C LYS A 21 -8.26 -5.26 12.30
N ARG A 22 -8.75 -4.98 11.09
CA ARG A 22 -10.15 -5.14 10.70
C ARG A 22 -10.24 -5.80 9.32
N PRO A 23 -9.88 -7.08 9.19
CA PRO A 23 -9.82 -7.77 7.89
C PRO A 23 -11.18 -7.89 7.18
N ALA A 24 -12.28 -7.89 7.93
CA ALA A 24 -13.64 -7.86 7.39
C ALA A 24 -14.15 -6.44 7.06
N GLY A 25 -13.33 -5.41 7.31
CA GLY A 25 -13.64 -4.03 6.99
C GLY A 25 -13.51 -3.72 5.49
N PRO A 26 -13.84 -2.48 5.09
CA PRO A 26 -13.76 -2.05 3.71
C PRO A 26 -12.31 -2.00 3.21
N TRP A 27 -12.17 -2.21 1.90
CA TRP A 27 -10.89 -2.08 1.19
C TRP A 27 -10.82 -0.72 0.50
N VAL A 28 -9.65 -0.12 0.49
CA VAL A 28 -9.33 1.02 -0.38
C VAL A 28 -8.64 0.46 -1.61
N VAL A 29 -9.18 0.75 -2.79
CA VAL A 29 -8.61 0.29 -4.06
C VAL A 29 -8.05 1.48 -4.84
N VAL A 30 -6.76 1.40 -5.17
CA VAL A 30 -6.14 2.28 -6.15
C VAL A 30 -6.23 1.60 -7.51
N GLY A 31 -7.05 2.18 -8.39
CA GLY A 31 -7.24 1.68 -9.75
C GLY A 31 -5.94 1.71 -10.56
N SER A 32 -5.84 0.85 -11.57
CA SER A 32 -4.62 0.69 -12.37
C SER A 32 -4.19 1.96 -13.11
N ALA A 33 -5.15 2.78 -13.54
CA ALA A 33 -4.91 4.08 -14.18
C ALA A 33 -4.15 5.06 -13.27
N ALA A 34 -4.31 4.95 -11.96
CA ALA A 34 -3.59 5.76 -10.99
C ALA A 34 -2.31 5.07 -10.48
N TRP A 35 -2.37 3.75 -10.23
CA TRP A 35 -1.26 3.02 -9.60
C TRP A 35 -0.02 2.90 -10.51
N LYS A 36 -0.22 2.58 -11.79
CA LYS A 36 0.89 2.40 -12.74
C LYS A 36 1.75 3.67 -12.93
N PRO A 37 1.18 4.85 -13.26
CA PRO A 37 2.00 6.06 -13.41
C PRO A 37 2.68 6.46 -12.10
N PHE A 38 2.00 6.30 -10.96
CA PHE A 38 2.62 6.54 -9.65
C PHE A 38 3.89 5.71 -9.44
N VAL A 39 3.83 4.39 -9.65
CA VAL A 39 5.01 3.51 -9.51
C VAL A 39 6.08 3.85 -10.54
N SER A 40 5.69 4.19 -11.77
CA SER A 40 6.64 4.61 -12.80
C SER A 40 7.40 5.86 -12.37
N LEU A 41 6.71 6.86 -11.85
CA LEU A 41 7.33 8.10 -11.35
C LEU A 41 8.31 7.82 -10.21
N LEU A 42 7.96 6.95 -9.26
CA LEU A 42 8.86 6.59 -8.15
C LEU A 42 10.13 5.85 -8.63
N ARG A 43 10.02 5.03 -9.67
CA ARG A 43 11.18 4.34 -10.25
C ARG A 43 12.11 5.31 -11.00
N SER A 44 11.52 6.33 -11.62
CA SER A 44 12.26 7.37 -12.36
C SER A 44 12.85 8.45 -11.44
N ALA A 45 12.25 8.71 -10.27
CA ALA A 45 12.72 9.70 -9.31
C ALA A 45 13.68 9.06 -8.28
N ALA A 46 14.97 9.29 -8.41
CA ALA A 46 16.00 8.74 -7.52
C ALA A 46 16.09 9.41 -6.12
N GLY A 47 15.15 10.27 -5.73
CA GLY A 47 15.44 11.36 -4.77
C GLY A 47 14.86 11.27 -3.36
N ASP A 48 13.53 11.16 -3.20
CA ASP A 48 12.88 11.58 -1.94
C ASP A 48 11.93 10.55 -1.30
N VAL A 49 12.03 9.27 -1.69
CA VAL A 49 11.28 8.21 -1.00
C VAL A 49 12.04 7.78 0.26
N ARG A 50 11.64 8.31 1.42
CA ARG A 50 12.14 7.84 2.72
C ARG A 50 11.45 6.53 3.10
N TYR A 51 12.22 5.45 3.12
CA TYR A 51 11.76 4.17 3.66
C TYR A 51 11.74 4.20 5.19
N ALA A 52 10.60 3.85 5.80
CA ALA A 52 10.44 3.73 7.25
C ALA A 52 10.14 2.26 7.62
N PRO A 53 11.15 1.45 8.01
CA PRO A 53 11.01 0.00 8.21
C PRO A 53 10.17 -0.44 9.41
N SER A 54 9.68 0.47 10.25
CA SER A 54 9.23 0.16 11.61
C SER A 54 7.78 0.54 11.93
N LEU A 55 6.89 0.58 10.94
CA LEU A 55 5.44 0.68 11.17
C LEU A 55 4.89 -0.64 11.77
N ARG A 56 5.34 -0.98 12.98
CA ARG A 56 4.71 -2.01 13.80
C ARG A 56 3.34 -1.51 14.17
N CYS A 57 2.32 -2.32 13.92
CA CYS A 57 1.00 -2.02 14.38
C CYS A 57 0.94 -2.22 15.89
N PRO A 58 0.64 -1.17 16.68
CA PRO A 58 0.40 -1.35 18.10
C PRO A 58 -0.75 -2.35 18.26
N SER A 59 -0.63 -3.37 19.12
CA SER A 59 -1.82 -4.04 19.64
C SER A 59 -2.68 -2.98 20.33
N ARG A 60 -4.00 -3.09 20.15
CA ARG A 60 -4.97 -2.12 20.67
C ARG A 60 -4.70 -1.79 22.14
#